data_AF-A0A1D1YYH2-F1
#
_entry.id   AF-A0A1D1YYH2-F1
#
_cell.length_a   1.000
_cell.length_b   1.000
_cell.length_c   1.000
_cell.angle_alpha   90.00
_cell.angle_beta   90.00
_cell.angle_gamma   90.00
#
_symmetry.space_group_name_H-M   'P 1'
#
loop_
_entity.id
_entity.type
_entity.pdbx_description
1 polymer ?
#
loop_
_entity_poly.entity_id
_entity_poly.type
_entity_poly.pdbx_seq_one_letter_code
_entity_poly.pdbx_strand_id
1 'polypeptide(L)'
;MTKLSPKAVTLTLIALSPVCFLATAAMQQAPLVENYVLPILLHFFLRKDIPFVMIGIIFVWTYVMTASLSVIAQSAGLKDGYDNNEPRLYKSILKGTLGRVIAAHQVALESSPVFFTAVVIATLNKVPLKYRSSFSVIYTILRILHTITYILDFDVARAVIHTMALSCVGWLFAFALIPQFESNYSTVTEVVTLFKSVSDESMLNF
;
A
#
# COMPACT_ATOMS: atom_id res chain seq x y z
N MET A 1 26.41 1.54 4.35
CA MET A 1 25.39 2.46 4.91
C MET A 1 25.26 2.17 6.40
N THR A 2 25.51 3.14 7.27
CA THR A 2 25.33 3.01 8.72
C THR A 2 23.85 2.79 9.03
N LYS A 3 23.50 1.69 9.72
CA LYS A 3 22.12 1.47 10.16
C LYS A 3 21.75 2.54 11.18
N LEU A 4 20.68 3.28 10.92
CA LEU A 4 20.10 4.25 11.86
C LEU A 4 19.77 3.56 13.19
N SER A 5 19.88 4.29 14.30
CA SER A 5 19.48 3.76 15.61
C SER A 5 17.97 3.49 15.61
N PRO A 6 17.46 2.51 16.38
CA PRO A 6 16.02 2.22 16.42
C PRO A 6 15.16 3.45 16.77
N LYS A 7 15.63 4.31 17.68
CA LYS A 7 14.95 5.56 18.02
C LYS A 7 14.91 6.55 16.85
N ALA A 8 16.02 6.67 16.13
CA ALA A 8 16.10 7.53 14.95
C ALA A 8 15.15 7.03 13.86
N VAL A 9 15.11 5.71 13.61
CA VAL A 9 14.15 5.11 12.67
C VAL A 9 12.72 5.44 13.05
N THR A 10 12.32 5.24 14.31
CA THR A 10 10.96 5.57 14.77
C THR A 10 10.62 7.04 14.54
N LEU A 11 11.50 7.96 14.94
CA LEU A 11 11.28 9.39 14.79
C LEU A 11 11.16 9.79 13.30
N THR A 12 12.03 9.24 12.45
CA THR A 12 11.98 9.46 11.00
C THR A 12 10.67 8.97 10.39
N LEU A 13 10.17 7.80 10.80
CA LEU A 13 8.91 7.28 10.27
C LEU A 13 7.70 8.12 10.67
N ILE A 14 7.66 8.63 11.90
CA ILE A 14 6.61 9.55 12.35
C ILE A 14 6.67 10.85 11.55
N ALA A 15 7.87 11.43 11.42
CA ALA A 15 8.08 12.68 10.70
C ALA A 15 7.79 12.55 9.19
N LEU A 16 7.98 11.37 8.60
CA LEU A 16 7.74 11.12 7.18
C LEU A 16 6.25 10.90 6.86
N SER A 17 5.42 10.56 7.85
CA SER A 17 4.01 10.23 7.61
C SER A 17 3.23 11.35 6.86
N PRO A 18 3.31 12.64 7.25
CA PRO A 18 2.66 13.71 6.49
C PRO A 18 3.13 13.79 5.03
N VAL A 19 4.42 13.54 4.79
CA VAL A 19 5.00 13.52 3.43
C VAL A 19 4.41 12.38 2.61
N CYS A 20 4.24 11.19 3.19
CA CYS A 20 3.59 10.06 2.52
C CYS A 20 2.12 10.34 2.18
N PHE A 21 1.39 11.04 3.07
CA PHE A 21 0.02 11.49 2.80
C PHE A 21 -0.02 12.46 1.62
N LEU A 22 0.84 13.48 1.61
CA LEU A 22 0.94 14.43 0.49
C LEU A 22 1.38 13.75 -0.81
N ALA A 23 2.35 12.84 -0.74
CA ALA A 23 2.83 12.09 -1.91
C ALA A 23 1.72 11.24 -2.54
N THR A 24 0.89 10.58 -1.73
CA THR A 24 -0.24 9.79 -2.24
C THR A 24 -1.36 10.67 -2.78
N ALA A 25 -1.61 11.84 -2.20
CA ALA A 25 -2.51 12.84 -2.79
C ALA A 25 -1.97 13.35 -4.14
N ALA A 26 -0.65 13.56 -4.25
CA ALA A 26 0.00 13.93 -5.51
C ALA A 26 -0.10 12.84 -6.58
N MET A 27 0.13 11.58 -6.20
CA MET A 27 -0.06 10.43 -7.10
C MET A 27 -1.52 10.31 -7.56
N GLN A 28 -2.49 10.61 -6.70
CA GLN A 28 -3.90 10.59 -7.03
C GLN A 28 -4.29 11.70 -8.02
N GLN A 29 -3.68 12.88 -7.90
CA GLN A 29 -3.88 13.99 -8.84
C GLN A 29 -3.16 13.78 -10.17
N ALA A 30 -2.00 13.14 -10.13
CA ALA A 30 -1.27 12.80 -11.34
C ALA A 30 -2.14 11.86 -12.19
N PRO A 31 -2.22 12.07 -13.51
CA PRO A 31 -3.00 11.20 -14.39
C PRO A 31 -2.31 9.84 -14.60
N LEU A 32 -1.46 9.38 -13.68
CA LEU A 32 -0.73 8.12 -13.78
C LEU A 32 -1.69 6.93 -13.82
N VAL A 33 -2.65 6.90 -12.88
CA VAL A 33 -3.65 5.84 -12.85
C VAL A 33 -4.53 5.90 -14.09
N GLU A 34 -5.02 7.08 -14.45
CA GLU A 34 -5.95 7.27 -15.59
C GLU A 34 -5.29 6.99 -16.95
N ASN A 35 -4.01 7.34 -17.14
CA ASN A 35 -3.33 7.20 -18.42
C ASN A 35 -2.68 5.83 -18.62
N TYR A 36 -2.17 5.20 -17.55
CA TYR A 36 -1.36 3.98 -17.69
C TYR A 36 -2.05 2.72 -17.15
N VAL A 37 -2.75 2.81 -16.02
CA VAL A 37 -3.29 1.62 -15.35
C VAL A 37 -4.73 1.37 -15.76
N LEU A 38 -5.54 2.42 -15.77
CA LEU A 38 -6.97 2.30 -15.99
C LEU A 38 -7.35 1.82 -17.39
N PRO A 39 -6.69 2.23 -18.49
CA PRO A 39 -7.02 1.71 -19.82
C PRO A 39 -6.87 0.19 -19.91
N ILE A 40 -5.87 -0.36 -19.22
CA ILE A 40 -5.63 -1.81 -19.15
C ILE A 40 -6.78 -2.49 -18.38
N LEU A 41 -7.17 -1.94 -17.22
CA LEU A 41 -8.26 -2.51 -16.42
C LEU A 41 -9.61 -2.39 -17.13
N LEU A 42 -9.85 -1.29 -17.84
CA LEU A 42 -11.10 -1.03 -18.55
C LEU A 42 -11.29 -1.90 -19.80
N HIS A 43 -10.24 -2.57 -20.26
CA HIS A 43 -10.37 -3.62 -21.27
C HIS A 43 -11.19 -4.81 -20.76
N PHE A 44 -11.15 -5.07 -19.45
CA PHE A 44 -11.77 -6.24 -18.83
C PHE A 44 -12.96 -5.90 -17.91
N PHE A 45 -12.96 -4.70 -17.33
CA PHE A 45 -13.91 -4.32 -16.27
C PHE A 45 -14.55 -2.95 -16.52
N LEU A 46 -15.74 -2.74 -15.96
CA LEU A 46 -16.37 -1.42 -16.00
C LEU A 46 -15.69 -0.47 -15.02
N ARG A 47 -15.63 0.82 -15.36
CA ARG A 47 -15.02 1.87 -14.52
C ARG A 47 -15.57 1.89 -13.09
N LYS A 48 -16.87 1.65 -12.93
CA LYS A 48 -17.55 1.62 -11.62
C LYS A 48 -17.11 0.45 -10.73
N ASP A 49 -16.61 -0.63 -11.32
CA ASP A 49 -16.27 -1.86 -10.63
C ASP A 49 -14.79 -1.91 -10.21
N ILE A 50 -13.97 -1.00 -10.73
CA ILE A 50 -12.52 -0.94 -10.50
C ILE A 50 -12.14 -1.01 -9.01
N PRO A 51 -12.77 -0.28 -8.07
CA PRO A 51 -12.43 -0.41 -6.66
C PRO A 51 -12.63 -1.85 -6.12
N PHE A 52 -13.67 -2.53 -6.57
CA PHE A 52 -13.96 -3.92 -6.17
C PHE A 52 -13.03 -4.93 -6.85
N VAL A 53 -12.62 -4.66 -8.09
CA VAL A 53 -11.57 -5.45 -8.75
C VAL A 53 -10.27 -5.38 -7.95
N MET A 54 -9.91 -4.19 -7.43
CA MET A 54 -8.72 -4.04 -6.58
C MET A 54 -8.82 -4.82 -5.27
N ILE A 55 -10.01 -4.90 -4.64
CA ILE A 55 -10.26 -5.83 -3.52
C ILE A 55 -9.94 -7.26 -3.93
N GLY A 56 -10.47 -7.72 -5.08
CA GLY A 56 -10.22 -9.06 -5.60
C GLY A 56 -8.74 -9.35 -5.84
N ILE A 57 -8.00 -8.41 -6.43
CA ILE A 57 -6.56 -8.55 -6.65
C ILE A 57 -5.81 -8.67 -5.32
N ILE A 58 -6.12 -7.83 -4.34
CA ILE A 58 -5.47 -7.89 -3.02
C ILE A 58 -5.87 -9.15 -2.25
N PHE A 59 -7.09 -9.65 -2.44
CA PHE A 59 -7.50 -10.95 -1.90
C PHE A 59 -6.62 -12.07 -2.47
N VAL A 60 -6.48 -12.15 -3.79
CA VAL A 60 -5.61 -13.17 -4.43
C VAL A 60 -4.16 -13.00 -3.98
N TRP A 61 -3.63 -11.78 -3.97
CA TRP A 61 -2.26 -11.52 -3.52
C TRP A 61 -2.02 -11.98 -2.07
N THR A 62 -2.96 -11.68 -1.16
CA THR A 62 -2.80 -11.95 0.27
C THR A 62 -3.09 -13.40 0.62
N TYR A 63 -4.27 -13.89 0.26
CA TYR A 63 -4.78 -15.17 0.73
C TYR A 63 -4.39 -16.35 -0.17
N VAL A 64 -3.87 -16.08 -1.37
CA VAL A 64 -3.36 -17.12 -2.28
C VAL A 64 -1.84 -17.01 -2.44
N MET A 65 -1.35 -15.90 -3.01
CA MET A 65 0.06 -15.79 -3.40
C MET A 65 1.02 -15.76 -2.21
N THR A 66 0.86 -14.79 -1.29
CA THR A 66 1.75 -14.69 -0.12
C THR A 66 1.55 -15.83 0.88
N ALA A 67 0.34 -16.38 0.97
CA ALA A 67 0.05 -17.59 1.75
C ALA A 67 0.86 -18.79 1.22
N SER A 68 0.86 -19.00 -0.10
CA SER A 68 1.65 -20.05 -0.74
C SER A 68 3.15 -19.87 -0.52
N LEU A 69 3.66 -18.63 -0.68
CA LEU A 69 5.06 -18.31 -0.36
C LEU A 69 5.40 -18.59 1.10
N SER A 70 4.47 -18.33 2.03
CA SER A 70 4.66 -18.65 3.45
C SER A 70 4.78 -20.16 3.68
N VAL A 71 3.98 -21.01 3.01
CA VAL A 71 4.08 -22.47 3.09
C VAL A 71 5.40 -22.98 2.50
N ILE A 72 5.80 -22.45 1.34
CA ILE A 72 7.09 -22.79 0.72
C ILE A 72 8.25 -22.41 1.66
N ALA A 73 8.21 -21.24 2.28
CA ALA A 73 9.25 -20.79 3.20
C ALA A 73 9.35 -21.68 4.45
N GLN A 74 8.21 -22.16 4.98
CA GLN A 74 8.20 -23.13 6.08
C GLN A 74 8.81 -24.47 5.66
N SER A 75 8.43 -24.97 4.48
CA SER A 75 8.92 -26.25 3.95
C SER A 75 10.43 -26.21 3.70
N ALA A 76 10.94 -25.10 3.17
CA ALA A 76 12.38 -24.92 2.90
C ALA A 76 13.22 -24.71 4.17
N GLY A 77 12.59 -24.34 5.29
CA GLY A 77 13.28 -24.06 6.56
C GLY A 77 13.55 -25.30 7.43
N LEU A 78 12.99 -26.46 7.06
CA LEU A 78 13.07 -27.71 7.82
C LEU A 78 13.72 -28.80 6.97
N LYS A 79 14.57 -29.63 7.59
CA LYS A 79 15.25 -30.73 6.88
C LYS A 79 14.27 -31.77 6.31
N ASP A 80 13.18 -32.01 7.02
CA ASP A 80 12.16 -33.00 6.66
C ASP A 80 10.91 -32.38 5.99
N GLY A 81 10.96 -31.10 5.61
CA GLY A 81 9.85 -30.38 4.97
C GLY A 81 8.83 -29.77 5.95
N TYR A 82 7.59 -29.60 5.52
CA TYR A 82 6.56 -28.87 6.29
C TYR A 82 6.06 -29.66 7.50
N ASP A 83 6.27 -29.14 8.72
CA ASP A 83 5.63 -29.68 9.92
C ASP A 83 4.30 -28.95 10.22
N ASN A 84 3.20 -29.70 10.18
CA ASN A 84 1.84 -29.22 10.42
C ASN A 84 1.34 -29.45 11.87
N ASN A 85 2.15 -30.02 12.75
CA ASN A 85 1.77 -30.22 14.16
C ASN A 85 1.70 -28.88 14.90
N GLU A 86 2.69 -28.01 14.70
CA GLU A 86 2.77 -26.69 15.35
C GLU A 86 3.12 -25.55 14.37
N PRO A 87 2.31 -25.32 13.31
CA PRO A 87 2.69 -24.47 12.17
C PRO A 87 2.96 -23.01 12.56
N ARG A 88 2.32 -22.51 13.63
CA ARG A 88 2.56 -21.14 14.13
C ARG A 88 3.87 -21.02 14.89
N LEU A 89 4.27 -22.05 15.65
CA LEU A 89 5.54 -22.04 16.35
C LEU A 89 6.68 -22.06 15.33
N TYR A 90 6.58 -22.93 14.32
CA TYR A 90 7.57 -23.03 13.25
C TYR A 90 7.77 -21.72 12.49
N LYS A 91 6.67 -21.03 12.16
CA LYS A 91 6.76 -19.69 11.56
C LYS A 91 7.59 -18.70 12.38
N SER A 92 7.54 -18.76 13.71
CA SER A 92 8.21 -17.80 14.60
C SER A 92 9.73 -18.03 14.73
N ILE A 93 10.19 -19.27 14.51
CA ILE A 93 11.61 -19.62 14.62
C ILE A 93 12.39 -19.36 13.32
N LEU A 94 11.72 -19.23 12.16
CA LEU A 94 12.37 -18.93 10.88
C LEU A 94 13.08 -17.56 10.90
N LYS A 95 14.32 -17.53 10.40
CA LYS A 95 15.17 -16.32 10.35
C LYS A 95 15.60 -15.99 8.92
N GLY A 96 16.28 -14.86 8.77
CA GLY A 96 16.77 -14.38 7.48
C GLY A 96 15.65 -14.22 6.45
N THR A 97 15.93 -14.59 5.20
CA THR A 97 14.97 -14.45 4.09
C THR A 97 13.66 -15.20 4.33
N LEU A 98 13.71 -16.42 4.86
CA LEU A 98 12.49 -17.21 5.14
C LEU A 98 11.62 -16.51 6.19
N GLY A 99 12.23 -16.01 7.27
CA GLY A 99 11.53 -15.21 8.28
C GLY A 99 10.91 -13.94 7.69
N ARG A 100 11.58 -13.26 6.75
CA ARG A 100 11.02 -12.10 6.05
C ARG A 100 9.83 -12.45 5.15
N VAL A 101 9.81 -13.62 4.51
CA VAL A 101 8.64 -14.10 3.74
C VAL A 101 7.44 -14.32 4.66
N ILE A 102 7.65 -14.94 5.83
CA ILE A 102 6.58 -15.12 6.83
C ILE A 102 6.05 -13.76 7.30
N ALA A 103 6.94 -12.84 7.66
CA ALA A 103 6.56 -11.52 8.12
C ALA A 103 5.83 -10.71 7.03
N ALA A 104 6.26 -10.80 5.78
CA ALA A 104 5.59 -10.14 4.65
C ALA A 104 4.15 -10.64 4.46
N HIS A 105 3.91 -11.95 4.62
CA HIS A 105 2.57 -12.52 4.58
C HIS A 105 1.71 -12.08 5.77
N GLN A 106 2.26 -12.03 6.99
CA GLN A 106 1.54 -11.53 8.17
C GLN A 106 1.12 -10.07 7.99
N VAL A 107 2.02 -9.21 7.52
CA VAL A 107 1.69 -7.80 7.24
C VAL A 107 0.67 -7.66 6.11
N ALA A 108 0.61 -8.61 5.16
CA ALA A 108 -0.47 -8.66 4.16
C ALA A 108 -1.81 -8.99 4.81
N LEU A 109 -1.87 -10.04 5.64
CA LEU A 109 -3.08 -10.46 6.36
C LEU A 109 -3.65 -9.35 7.26
N GLU A 110 -2.80 -8.58 7.93
CA GLU A 110 -3.22 -7.48 8.81
C GLU A 110 -3.81 -6.31 8.01
N SER A 111 -3.21 -5.99 6.86
CA SER A 111 -3.56 -4.78 6.11
C SER A 111 -4.76 -4.93 5.17
N SER A 112 -4.94 -6.13 4.60
CA SER A 112 -5.92 -6.34 3.53
C SER A 112 -7.37 -6.18 3.99
N PRO A 113 -7.79 -6.70 5.16
CA PRO A 113 -9.14 -6.47 5.68
C PRO A 113 -9.49 -4.99 5.88
N VAL A 114 -8.51 -4.19 6.32
CA VAL A 114 -8.69 -2.75 6.53
C VAL A 114 -8.92 -2.04 5.20
N PHE A 115 -8.15 -2.40 4.17
CA PHE A 115 -8.34 -1.89 2.81
C PHE A 115 -9.72 -2.27 2.23
N PHE A 116 -10.12 -3.54 2.35
CA PHE A 116 -11.42 -4.00 1.87
C PHE A 116 -12.56 -3.19 2.51
N THR A 117 -12.47 -3.01 3.83
CA THR A 117 -13.44 -2.25 4.61
C THR A 117 -13.49 -0.78 4.14
N ALA A 118 -12.33 -0.15 3.92
CA ALA A 118 -12.26 1.24 3.46
C ALA A 118 -12.92 1.43 2.08
N VAL A 119 -12.67 0.52 1.13
CA VAL A 119 -13.28 0.59 -0.22
C VAL A 119 -14.80 0.37 -0.16
N VAL A 120 -15.25 -0.60 0.64
CA VAL A 120 -16.69 -0.87 0.84
C VAL A 120 -17.38 0.33 1.47
N ILE A 121 -16.86 0.85 2.58
CA ILE A 121 -17.45 2.00 3.28
C ILE A 121 -17.44 3.25 2.41
N ALA A 122 -16.35 3.54 1.69
CA ALA A 122 -16.31 4.65 0.74
C ALA A 122 -17.37 4.50 -0.37
N THR A 123 -17.64 3.27 -0.81
CA THR A 123 -18.67 3.02 -1.82
C THR A 123 -20.08 3.19 -1.26
N LEU A 124 -20.34 2.69 -0.04
CA LEU A 124 -21.62 2.86 0.66
C LEU A 124 -21.95 4.34 0.91
N ASN A 125 -20.94 5.13 1.28
CA ASN A 125 -21.06 6.57 1.49
C ASN A 125 -20.95 7.40 0.20
N LYS A 126 -21.01 6.75 -0.97
CA LYS A 126 -21.06 7.39 -2.29
C LYS A 126 -19.90 8.36 -2.56
N VAL A 127 -18.70 8.07 -2.03
CA VAL A 127 -17.48 8.83 -2.34
C VAL A 127 -17.29 8.87 -3.87
N PRO A 128 -16.90 10.02 -4.47
CA PRO A 128 -16.74 10.12 -5.91
C PRO A 128 -15.83 9.02 -6.49
N LEU A 129 -16.24 8.43 -7.62
CA LEU A 129 -15.59 7.25 -8.19
C LEU A 129 -14.11 7.50 -8.51
N LYS A 130 -13.75 8.72 -8.92
CA LYS A 130 -12.36 9.13 -9.16
C LYS A 130 -11.46 8.83 -7.96
N TYR A 131 -11.87 9.22 -6.74
CA TYR A 131 -11.06 9.01 -5.54
C TYR A 131 -11.02 7.53 -5.15
N ARG A 132 -12.16 6.84 -5.19
CA ARG A 132 -12.22 5.40 -4.87
C ARG A 132 -11.33 4.58 -5.80
N SER A 133 -11.41 4.80 -7.11
CA SER A 133 -10.62 4.06 -8.10
C SER A 133 -9.14 4.37 -7.96
N SER A 134 -8.75 5.65 -7.92
CA SER A 134 -7.32 6.02 -7.85
C SER A 134 -6.65 5.52 -6.58
N PHE A 135 -7.22 5.76 -5.39
CA PHE A 135 -6.61 5.28 -4.15
C PHE A 135 -6.59 3.76 -4.04
N SER A 136 -7.60 3.06 -4.58
CA SER A 136 -7.59 1.58 -4.59
C SER A 136 -6.49 1.02 -5.49
N VAL A 137 -6.26 1.63 -6.66
CA VAL A 137 -5.18 1.24 -7.56
C VAL A 137 -3.82 1.54 -6.94
N ILE A 138 -3.61 2.76 -6.43
CA ILE A 138 -2.35 3.17 -5.79
C ILE A 138 -2.03 2.24 -4.61
N TYR A 139 -3.01 1.99 -3.73
CA TYR A 139 -2.85 1.04 -2.62
C TYR A 139 -2.40 -0.33 -3.13
N THR A 140 -3.08 -0.87 -4.16
CA THR A 140 -2.82 -2.21 -4.67
C THR A 140 -1.38 -2.36 -5.18
N ILE A 141 -0.91 -1.38 -5.97
CA ILE A 141 0.47 -1.34 -6.47
C ILE A 141 1.46 -1.25 -5.31
N LEU A 142 1.24 -0.32 -4.37
CA LEU A 142 2.11 -0.14 -3.20
C LEU A 142 2.19 -1.42 -2.36
N ARG A 143 1.09 -2.16 -2.19
CA ARG A 143 1.10 -3.41 -1.42
C ARG A 143 1.90 -4.52 -2.07
N ILE A 144 1.83 -4.65 -3.39
CA ILE A 144 2.65 -5.63 -4.12
C ILE A 144 4.13 -5.25 -3.98
N LEU A 145 4.48 -3.98 -4.18
CA LEU A 145 5.85 -3.48 -4.01
C LEU A 145 6.36 -3.61 -2.57
N HIS A 146 5.49 -3.38 -1.58
CA HIS A 146 5.81 -3.56 -0.17
C HIS A 146 6.21 -5.01 0.12
N THR A 147 5.43 -5.99 -0.34
CA THR A 147 5.77 -7.41 -0.16
C THR A 147 7.14 -7.74 -0.77
N ILE A 148 7.42 -7.26 -1.99
CA ILE A 148 8.70 -7.49 -2.67
C ILE A 148 9.87 -6.87 -1.88
N THR A 149 9.77 -5.59 -1.54
CA THR A 149 10.81 -4.87 -0.75
C THR A 149 11.02 -5.47 0.63
N TYR A 150 9.97 -6.05 1.23
CA TYR A 150 10.07 -6.78 2.49
C TYR A 150 10.94 -8.03 2.36
N ILE A 151 10.70 -8.85 1.34
CA ILE A 151 11.44 -10.09 1.12
C ILE A 151 12.93 -9.80 0.82
N LEU A 152 13.18 -8.75 0.03
CA LEU A 152 14.52 -8.30 -0.39
C LEU A 152 15.29 -7.50 0.67
N ASP A 153 14.70 -7.23 1.84
CA ASP A 153 15.34 -6.51 2.96
C ASP A 153 15.67 -5.04 2.69
N PHE A 154 14.88 -4.35 1.85
CA PHE A 154 15.02 -2.90 1.63
C PHE A 154 14.26 -2.13 2.70
N ASP A 155 14.87 -1.98 3.86
CA ASP A 155 14.25 -1.50 5.11
C ASP A 155 13.59 -0.11 5.00
N VAL A 156 14.27 0.90 4.47
CA VAL A 156 13.73 2.26 4.32
C VAL A 156 12.59 2.27 3.31
N ALA A 157 12.80 1.69 2.12
CA ALA A 157 11.79 1.63 1.06
C ALA A 157 10.52 0.92 1.54
N ARG A 158 10.68 -0.22 2.22
CA ARG A 158 9.57 -0.96 2.84
C ARG A 158 8.75 -0.07 3.76
N ALA A 159 9.39 0.68 4.65
CA ALA A 159 8.67 1.51 5.61
C ALA A 159 7.94 2.69 4.93
N VAL A 160 8.57 3.35 3.95
CA VAL A 160 7.92 4.41 3.16
C VAL A 160 6.70 3.88 2.40
N ILE A 161 6.87 2.78 1.67
CA ILE A 161 5.80 2.17 0.87
C ILE A 161 4.65 1.70 1.79
N HIS A 162 4.96 1.15 2.96
CA HIS A 162 3.95 0.77 3.94
C HIS A 162 3.10 1.97 4.38
N THR A 163 3.75 3.06 4.76
CA THR A 163 3.07 4.28 5.21
C THR A 163 2.24 4.92 4.09
N MET A 164 2.74 4.90 2.84
CA MET A 164 1.98 5.35 1.68
C MET A 164 0.76 4.45 1.37
N ALA A 165 0.89 3.13 1.52
CA ALA A 165 -0.27 2.26 1.37
C ALA A 165 -1.31 2.55 2.46
N LEU A 166 -0.87 2.75 3.70
CA LEU A 166 -1.76 3.09 4.81
C LEU A 166 -2.43 4.46 4.61
N SER A 167 -1.73 5.46 4.04
CA SER A 167 -2.33 6.75 3.74
C SER A 167 -3.45 6.65 2.69
N CYS A 168 -3.34 5.76 1.69
CA CYS A 168 -4.45 5.51 0.75
C CYS A 168 -5.72 5.02 1.45
N VAL A 169 -5.57 4.11 2.43
CA VAL A 169 -6.67 3.65 3.28
C VAL A 169 -7.22 4.80 4.13
N GLY A 170 -6.33 5.62 4.71
CA GLY A 170 -6.70 6.82 5.45
C GLY A 170 -7.51 7.81 4.62
N TRP A 171 -7.10 8.08 3.37
CA TRP A 171 -7.84 8.94 2.44
C TRP A 171 -9.22 8.38 2.15
N LEU A 172 -9.35 7.08 1.84
CA LEU A 172 -10.65 6.45 1.58
C LEU A 172 -11.60 6.60 2.78
N PHE A 173 -11.11 6.37 4.01
CA PHE A 173 -11.91 6.59 5.22
C PHE A 173 -12.25 8.06 5.45
N ALA A 174 -11.29 8.97 5.24
CA ALA A 174 -11.51 10.39 5.43
C ALA A 174 -12.61 10.91 4.49
N PHE A 175 -12.54 10.57 3.20
CA PHE A 175 -13.60 10.87 2.24
C PHE A 175 -14.95 10.26 2.61
N ALA A 176 -14.95 9.06 3.20
CA ALA A 176 -16.18 8.35 3.52
C ALA A 176 -16.83 8.82 4.82
N LEU A 177 -16.04 9.20 5.83
CA LEU A 177 -16.51 9.37 7.21
C LEU A 177 -16.51 10.83 7.67
N ILE A 178 -15.70 11.70 7.06
CA ILE A 178 -15.63 13.12 7.44
C ILE A 178 -16.59 13.91 6.54
N PRO A 179 -17.60 14.58 7.10
CA PRO A 179 -18.50 15.41 6.31
C PRO A 179 -17.75 16.51 5.56
N GLN A 180 -18.13 16.76 4.30
CA GLN A 180 -17.58 17.84 3.46
C GLN A 180 -16.06 17.75 3.21
N PHE A 181 -15.47 16.58 3.41
CA PHE A 181 -14.02 16.38 3.29
C PHE A 181 -13.45 16.74 1.91
N GLU A 182 -14.24 16.59 0.84
CA GLU A 182 -13.82 16.95 -0.51
C GLU A 182 -13.39 18.43 -0.62
N SER A 183 -14.06 19.33 0.09
CA SER A 183 -13.66 20.75 0.14
C SER A 183 -12.35 20.97 0.91
N ASN A 184 -12.03 20.15 1.91
CA ASN A 184 -10.75 20.25 2.62
C ASN A 184 -9.63 19.60 1.80
N TYR A 185 -9.97 18.56 1.03
CA TYR A 185 -9.05 17.89 0.15
C TYR A 185 -8.60 18.81 -0.99
N SER A 186 -9.43 19.75 -1.46
CA SER A 186 -8.98 20.72 -2.46
C SER A 186 -7.79 21.55 -1.97
N THR A 187 -7.80 21.99 -0.71
CA THR A 187 -6.65 22.69 -0.10
C THR A 187 -5.39 21.81 -0.08
N VAL A 188 -5.53 20.52 0.24
CA VAL A 188 -4.41 19.57 0.16
C VAL A 188 -3.89 19.48 -1.28
N THR A 189 -4.79 19.46 -2.26
CA THR A 189 -4.39 19.40 -3.66
C THR A 189 -3.73 20.66 -4.19
N GLU A 190 -4.11 21.84 -3.68
CA GLU A 190 -3.46 23.12 -3.96
C GLU A 190 -2.03 23.14 -3.45
N VAL A 191 -1.80 22.69 -2.21
CA VAL A 191 -0.45 22.57 -1.64
C VAL A 191 0.43 21.68 -2.52
N VAL A 192 -0.09 20.54 -2.96
CA VAL A 192 0.63 19.64 -3.88
C VAL A 192 0.93 20.33 -5.22
N THR A 193 -0.02 21.08 -5.76
CA THR A 193 0.14 21.79 -7.03
C THR A 193 1.21 22.88 -6.91
N LEU A 194 1.24 23.61 -5.80
CA LEU A 194 2.27 24.61 -5.49
C LEU A 194 3.66 23.98 -5.41
N PHE A 195 3.81 22.84 -4.73
CA PHE A 195 5.10 22.14 -4.70
C PHE A 195 5.55 21.70 -6.09
N LYS A 196 4.59 21.26 -6.93
CA LYS A 196 4.89 20.88 -8.31
C LYS A 196 5.34 22.08 -9.14
N SER A 197 4.67 23.23 -9.04
CA SER A 197 5.06 24.43 -9.79
C SER A 197 6.46 24.93 -9.39
N VAL A 198 6.77 24.93 -8.08
CA VAL A 198 8.11 25.28 -7.59
C VAL A 198 9.18 24.31 -8.13
N SER A 199 8.88 23.01 -8.18
CA SER A 199 9.78 22.02 -8.75
C SER A 199 10.01 22.24 -10.24
N ASP A 200 8.95 22.50 -11.02
CA ASP A 200 9.03 22.72 -12.46
C ASP A 200 9.82 24.00 -12.79
N GLU A 201 9.64 25.09 -12.04
CA GLU A 201 10.44 26.32 -12.16
C GLU A 201 11.92 26.08 -11.83
N SER A 202 12.21 25.28 -10.81
CA SER A 202 13.60 24.97 -10.45
C SER A 202 14.33 24.17 -11.53
N MET A 203 13.62 23.30 -12.26
CA MET A 203 14.17 22.51 -13.38
C MET A 203 14.38 23.33 -14.66
N LEU A 204 13.72 24.48 -14.80
CA LEU A 204 13.89 25.40 -15.94
C LEU A 204 15.05 26.39 -15.75
N ASN A 205 15.60 26.47 -14.54
CA ASN A 205 16.71 27.37 -14.19
C ASN A 205 18.09 26.68 -14.22
N PHE A 206 18.20 25.50 -14.83
CA PHE A 206 19.45 24.77 -15.14
C PHE A 206 19.54 24.49 -16.64
#